data_AF-A0A534QK35-F1
#
_entry.id   AF-A0A534QK35-F1
#
_cell.length_a   1.000
_cell.length_b   1.000
_cell.length_c   1.000
_cell.angle_alpha   90.00
_cell.angle_beta   90.00
_cell.angle_gamma   90.00
#
_symmetry.space_group_name_H-M   'P 1'
#
loop_
_entity.id
_entity.type
_entity.pdbx_description
1 polymer ?
#
loop_
_entity_poly.entity_id
_entity_poly.type
_entity_poly.pdbx_seq_one_letter_code
_entity_poly.pdbx_strand_id
1 'polypeptide(L)'
;MRAFVAGFLAARGEREGSVLFGSELDLEPESLGERVRELFVAGAHAILLAPQPLADALAAALVEGGPAVGVRLEHRREVRAAGVTFRAEMFSRTQADGLRHALRTAVPEDTRVENLKESEDVHPEARGVDLYAPVHDYIYRASGRIAGAFPGVLEMRRRLGDMEFVDVGRLHLEDMPVSGPSPSEISK
;
A
#
# COMPACT_ATOMS: atom_id res chain seq x y z
N MET A 1 -2.79 -19.72 8.44
CA MET A 1 -1.72 -18.69 8.35
C MET A 1 -1.79 -17.63 9.45
N ARG A 2 -2.89 -16.88 9.61
CA ARG A 2 -2.98 -15.79 10.61
C ARG A 2 -2.60 -16.20 12.04
N ALA A 3 -3.13 -17.33 12.52
CA ALA A 3 -2.81 -17.86 13.85
C ALA A 3 -1.32 -18.22 14.02
N PHE A 4 -0.67 -18.74 12.96
CA PHE A 4 0.76 -19.04 12.98
C PHE A 4 1.58 -17.76 13.14
N VAL A 5 1.27 -16.72 12.35
CA VAL A 5 1.96 -15.42 12.44
C VAL A 5 1.72 -14.78 13.82
N ALA A 6 0.49 -14.80 14.32
CA ALA A 6 0.18 -14.27 15.66
C ALA A 6 0.98 -14.97 16.76
N GLY A 7 1.04 -16.31 16.75
CA GLY A 7 1.84 -17.08 17.70
C GLY A 7 3.35 -16.80 17.58
N PHE A 8 3.86 -16.68 16.35
CA PHE A 8 5.25 -16.32 16.08
C PHE A 8 5.61 -14.94 16.62
N LEU A 9 4.75 -13.94 16.42
CA LEU A 9 4.96 -12.58 16.94
C LEU A 9 4.91 -12.55 18.47
N ALA A 10 3.91 -13.21 19.06
CA ALA A 10 3.75 -13.29 20.51
C ALA A 10 4.96 -13.92 21.19
N ALA A 11 5.52 -15.00 20.63
CA ALA A 11 6.70 -15.68 21.17
C ALA A 11 7.96 -14.80 21.17
N ARG A 12 8.02 -13.80 20.27
CA ARG A 12 9.17 -12.89 20.12
C ARG A 12 8.98 -11.54 20.81
N GLY A 13 7.81 -11.30 21.43
CA GLY A 13 7.46 -10.01 22.00
C GLY A 13 7.27 -8.90 20.95
N GLU A 14 7.00 -9.29 19.71
CA GLU A 14 6.76 -8.35 18.61
C GLU A 14 5.33 -7.81 18.66
N ARG A 15 5.13 -6.56 18.22
CA ARG A 15 3.82 -5.92 18.22
C ARG A 15 2.92 -6.51 17.14
N GLU A 16 1.63 -6.58 17.43
CA GLU A 16 0.59 -6.84 16.43
C GLU A 16 0.62 -5.72 15.38
N GLY A 17 0.60 -6.09 14.10
CA GLY A 17 0.79 -5.15 12.98
C GLY A 17 2.22 -4.99 12.45
N SER A 18 3.23 -5.61 13.08
CA SER A 18 4.60 -5.67 12.53
C SER A 18 4.70 -6.52 11.26
N VAL A 19 3.70 -7.37 11.00
CA VAL A 19 3.54 -8.13 9.75
C VAL A 19 2.19 -7.77 9.13
N LEU A 20 2.22 -7.35 7.87
CA LEU A 20 1.02 -7.00 7.11
C LEU A 20 0.66 -8.15 6.17
N PHE A 21 -0.63 -8.47 6.06
CA PHE A 21 -1.11 -9.46 5.10
C PHE A 21 -1.40 -8.77 3.77
N GLY A 22 -0.87 -9.28 2.66
CA GLY A 22 -1.11 -8.71 1.33
C GLY A 22 -2.59 -8.63 0.95
N SER A 23 -3.43 -9.51 1.50
CA SER A 23 -4.90 -9.46 1.36
C SER A 23 -5.54 -8.19 1.92
N GLU A 24 -4.84 -7.46 2.80
CA GLU A 24 -5.32 -6.23 3.44
C GLU A 24 -4.83 -4.97 2.71
N LEU A 25 -3.89 -5.11 1.77
CA LEU A 25 -3.20 -3.98 1.16
C LEU A 25 -3.74 -3.60 -0.23
N ASP A 26 -4.73 -4.33 -0.75
CA ASP A 26 -5.29 -4.13 -2.10
C ASP A 26 -4.18 -3.94 -3.15
N LEU A 27 -3.32 -4.95 -3.24
CA LEU A 27 -2.15 -4.95 -4.11
C LEU A 27 -2.56 -5.01 -5.58
N GLU A 28 -1.82 -4.32 -6.46
CA GLU A 28 -1.96 -4.50 -7.89
C GLU A 28 -1.52 -5.92 -8.28
N PRO A 29 -2.38 -6.72 -8.95
CA PRO A 29 -2.00 -8.08 -9.35
C PRO A 29 -0.78 -8.13 -10.28
N GLU A 30 -0.52 -7.05 -11.01
CA GLU A 30 0.62 -6.87 -11.91
C GLU A 30 1.93 -6.53 -11.19
N SER A 31 1.85 -6.07 -9.93
CA SER A 31 3.03 -5.79 -9.11
C SER A 31 3.55 -7.02 -8.38
N LEU A 32 2.85 -8.15 -8.53
CA LEU A 32 3.26 -9.45 -8.04
C LEU A 32 3.79 -10.20 -9.26
N GLY A 33 5.04 -10.67 -9.23
CA GLY A 33 5.61 -11.42 -10.36
C GLY A 33 4.65 -12.52 -10.83
N GLU A 34 4.56 -12.77 -12.15
CA GLU A 34 3.47 -13.55 -12.79
C GLU A 34 3.03 -14.82 -12.04
N ARG A 35 3.98 -15.56 -11.46
CA ARG A 35 3.71 -16.75 -10.63
C ARG A 35 2.91 -16.48 -9.36
N VAL A 36 3.14 -15.36 -8.68
CA VAL A 36 2.43 -14.99 -7.44
C VAL A 36 0.99 -14.56 -7.74
N ARG A 37 0.74 -14.00 -8.94
CA ARG A 37 -0.59 -13.58 -9.39
C ARG A 37 -1.56 -14.75 -9.52
N GLU A 38 -1.15 -15.85 -10.15
CA GLU A 38 -1.97 -17.06 -10.29
C GLU A 38 -2.34 -17.68 -8.93
N LEU A 39 -1.41 -17.59 -7.98
CA LEU A 39 -1.52 -18.20 -6.65
C LEU A 39 -2.44 -17.40 -5.72
N PHE A 40 -2.48 -16.07 -5.86
CA PHE A 40 -3.38 -15.21 -5.10
C PHE A 40 -4.85 -15.45 -5.49
N VAL A 41 -5.12 -15.74 -6.77
CA VAL A 41 -6.47 -16.00 -7.30
C VAL A 41 -7.03 -17.35 -6.82
N ALA A 42 -6.16 -18.32 -6.53
CA ALA A 42 -6.56 -19.66 -6.09
C ALA A 42 -6.84 -19.77 -4.57
N GLY A 43 -6.56 -18.74 -3.76
CA GLY A 43 -6.83 -18.70 -2.32
C GLY A 43 -5.97 -19.63 -1.46
N ALA A 44 -5.00 -20.33 -2.04
CA ALA A 44 -4.10 -21.25 -1.33
C ALA A 44 -2.82 -20.58 -0.81
N HIS A 45 -2.62 -19.29 -1.10
CA HIS A 45 -1.37 -18.57 -0.85
C HIS A 45 -1.57 -17.32 -0.03
N ALA A 46 -0.60 -17.03 0.85
CA ALA A 46 -0.59 -15.83 1.68
C ALA A 46 0.67 -15.02 1.40
N ILE A 47 0.50 -13.73 1.16
CA ILE A 47 1.60 -12.77 1.07
C ILE A 47 1.73 -12.07 2.41
N LEU A 48 2.96 -12.02 2.92
CA LEU A 48 3.29 -11.38 4.18
C LEU A 48 4.37 -10.33 3.92
N LEU A 49 4.17 -9.12 4.42
CA LEU A 49 5.15 -8.04 4.37
C LEU A 49 5.60 -7.74 5.80
N ALA A 50 6.91 -7.72 6.01
CA ALA A 50 7.50 -7.54 7.32
C ALA A 50 8.86 -6.82 7.20
N PRO A 51 9.31 -6.12 8.25
CA PRO A 51 10.69 -5.63 8.34
C PRO A 51 11.69 -6.77 8.13
N GLN A 52 12.83 -6.48 7.51
CA GLN A 52 13.80 -7.51 7.10
C GLN A 52 14.18 -8.51 8.21
N PRO A 53 14.55 -8.09 9.45
CA PRO A 53 14.92 -9.05 10.50
C PRO A 53 13.76 -9.99 10.88
N LEU A 54 12.52 -9.49 10.80
CA LEU A 54 11.33 -10.27 11.09
C LEU A 54 10.97 -11.21 9.93
N ALA A 55 11.16 -10.75 8.70
CA ALA A 55 11.00 -11.56 7.50
C ALA A 55 12.01 -12.72 7.46
N ASP A 56 13.27 -12.47 7.85
CA ASP A 56 14.31 -13.50 8.00
C ASP A 56 13.88 -14.58 9.01
N ALA A 57 13.49 -14.15 10.21
CA ALA A 57 13.10 -15.05 11.27
C ALA A 57 11.82 -15.84 10.92
N LEU A 58 10.85 -15.20 10.25
CA LEU A 58 9.62 -15.84 9.80
C LEU A 58 9.90 -16.86 8.70
N ALA A 59 10.78 -16.53 7.74
CA ALA A 59 11.18 -17.46 6.70
C ALA A 59 11.82 -18.72 7.29
N ALA A 60 12.73 -18.56 8.25
CA ALA A 60 13.35 -19.69 8.96
C ALA A 60 12.30 -20.57 9.67
N ALA A 61 11.37 -19.94 10.42
CA ALA A 61 10.31 -20.66 11.11
C ALA A 61 9.35 -21.41 10.15
N LEU A 62 9.07 -20.84 8.97
CA LEU A 62 8.25 -21.48 7.94
C LEU A 62 8.98 -22.65 7.26
N VAL A 63 10.29 -22.57 7.09
CA VAL A 63 11.09 -23.68 6.53
C VAL A 63 11.16 -24.85 7.51
N GLU A 64 11.37 -24.56 8.79
CA GLU A 64 11.52 -25.58 9.83
C GLU A 64 10.18 -26.20 10.24
N GLY A 65 9.19 -25.37 10.57
CA GLY A 65 7.91 -25.82 11.15
C GLY A 65 6.72 -25.81 10.19
N GLY A 66 6.83 -25.14 9.04
CA GLY A 66 5.74 -25.03 8.07
C GLY A 66 5.22 -26.39 7.56
N PRO A 67 6.08 -27.34 7.15
CA PRO A 67 5.63 -28.63 6.61
C PRO A 67 4.74 -29.42 7.58
N ALA A 68 4.97 -29.31 8.89
CA ALA A 68 4.17 -29.98 9.92
C ALA A 68 2.72 -29.47 9.99
N VAL A 69 2.46 -28.26 9.48
CA VAL A 69 1.14 -27.62 9.45
C VAL A 69 0.62 -27.41 8.01
N GLY A 70 1.23 -28.07 7.03
CA GLY A 70 0.83 -28.00 5.62
C GLY A 70 1.12 -26.66 4.94
N VAL A 71 2.11 -25.91 5.44
CA VAL A 71 2.51 -24.61 4.90
C VAL A 71 3.93 -24.70 4.36
N ARG A 72 4.21 -24.04 3.24
CA ARG A 72 5.55 -23.97 2.67
C ARG A 72 5.87 -22.54 2.26
N LEU A 73 7.08 -22.10 2.55
CA LEU A 73 7.63 -20.87 1.96
C LEU A 73 7.95 -21.12 0.49
N GLU A 74 7.26 -20.43 -0.41
CA GLU A 74 7.53 -20.56 -1.85
C GLU A 74 8.54 -19.54 -2.34
N HIS A 75 8.35 -18.28 -1.96
CA HIS A 75 9.15 -17.17 -2.43
C HIS A 75 9.42 -16.18 -1.31
N ARG A 76 10.60 -15.58 -1.37
CA ARG A 76 10.97 -14.42 -0.57
C ARG A 76 11.52 -13.35 -1.49
N ARG A 77 10.99 -12.14 -1.35
CA ARG A 77 11.34 -10.99 -2.16
C ARG A 77 11.55 -9.77 -1.29
N GLU A 78 12.48 -8.93 -1.68
CA GLU A 78 12.74 -7.64 -1.06
C GLU A 78 11.93 -6.59 -1.79
N VAL A 79 11.14 -5.81 -1.05
CA VAL A 79 10.42 -4.67 -1.59
C VAL A 79 11.37 -3.49 -1.64
N ARG A 80 11.69 -3.03 -2.85
CA ARG A 80 12.61 -1.91 -3.07
C ARG A 80 11.89 -0.58 -3.10
N ALA A 81 10.73 -0.57 -3.73
CA ALA A 81 9.90 0.60 -3.83
C ALA A 81 8.42 0.20 -3.86
N ALA A 82 7.58 1.18 -3.58
CA ALA A 82 6.15 1.08 -3.74
C ALA A 82 5.62 2.32 -4.44
N GLY A 83 4.42 2.22 -4.99
CA GLY A 83 3.72 3.37 -5.52
C GLY A 83 2.22 3.21 -5.52
N VAL A 84 1.51 4.32 -5.46
CA VAL A 84 0.06 4.38 -5.54
C VAL A 84 -0.36 5.64 -6.28
N THR A 85 -1.38 5.55 -7.12
CA THR A 85 -1.97 6.70 -7.77
C THR A 85 -3.07 7.30 -6.90
N PHE A 86 -3.34 8.59 -7.06
CA PHE A 86 -4.48 9.22 -6.42
C PHE A 86 -5.15 10.23 -7.36
N ARG A 87 -6.44 10.46 -7.11
CA ARG A 87 -7.25 11.50 -7.73
C ARG A 87 -8.14 12.12 -6.66
N ALA A 88 -8.28 13.43 -6.70
CA ALA A 88 -9.12 14.17 -5.78
C ALA A 88 -9.93 15.22 -6.53
N GLU A 89 -11.17 15.43 -6.09
CA GLU A 89 -12.04 16.52 -6.52
C GLU A 89 -12.77 17.07 -5.30
N MET A 90 -12.45 18.30 -4.91
CA MET A 90 -12.88 18.92 -3.67
C MET A 90 -13.66 20.20 -3.96
N PHE A 91 -14.70 20.44 -3.16
CA PHE A 91 -15.59 21.59 -3.32
C PHE A 91 -15.46 22.61 -2.18
N SER A 92 -14.41 22.48 -1.36
CA SER A 92 -14.08 23.38 -0.26
C SER A 92 -12.59 23.71 -0.23
N ARG A 93 -12.28 24.99 0.00
CA ARG A 93 -10.89 25.47 0.16
C ARG A 93 -10.18 24.76 1.31
N THR A 94 -10.86 24.56 2.44
CA THR A 94 -10.28 23.91 3.61
C THR A 94 -9.85 22.47 3.33
N GLN A 95 -10.63 21.73 2.53
CA GLN A 95 -10.27 20.37 2.11
C GLN A 95 -9.08 20.39 1.15
N ALA A 96 -9.11 21.30 0.17
CA ALA A 96 -8.02 21.48 -0.78
C ALA A 96 -6.70 21.82 -0.07
N ASP A 97 -6.73 22.70 0.93
CA ASP A 97 -5.58 23.05 1.76
C ASP A 97 -5.05 21.85 2.55
N GLY A 98 -5.96 21.04 3.11
CA GLY A 98 -5.60 19.77 3.78
C GLY A 98 -4.86 18.81 2.84
N LEU A 99 -5.35 18.65 1.60
CA LEU A 99 -4.69 17.82 0.60
C LEU A 99 -3.33 18.40 0.18
N ARG A 100 -3.25 19.72 -0.07
CA ARG A 100 -1.99 20.38 -0.42
C ARG A 100 -0.95 20.21 0.68
N HIS A 101 -1.35 20.35 1.95
CA HIS A 101 -0.47 20.11 3.08
C HIS A 101 0.04 18.67 3.11
N ALA A 102 -0.84 17.69 2.93
CA ALA A 102 -0.46 16.28 2.87
C ALA A 102 0.55 15.98 1.74
N LEU A 103 0.33 16.56 0.55
CA LEU A 103 1.15 16.30 -0.64
C LEU A 103 2.46 17.08 -0.71
N ARG A 104 2.59 18.19 0.03
CA ARG A 104 3.75 19.10 -0.09
C ARG A 104 4.57 19.25 1.18
N THR A 105 3.95 19.08 2.34
CA THR A 105 4.58 19.37 3.63
C THR A 105 4.71 18.12 4.49
N ALA A 106 3.68 17.27 4.52
CA ALA A 106 3.64 16.07 5.36
C ALA A 106 4.04 14.79 4.60
N VAL A 107 4.87 14.89 3.56
CA VAL A 107 5.36 13.73 2.82
C VAL A 107 6.45 13.02 3.64
N PRO A 108 6.31 11.72 3.94
CA PRO A 108 7.31 10.97 4.70
C PRO A 108 8.67 10.90 4.00
N GLU A 109 9.72 10.58 4.78
CA GLU A 109 11.06 10.33 4.23
C GLU A 109 11.04 9.22 3.17
N ASP A 110 11.95 9.35 2.20
CA ASP A 110 12.09 8.45 1.05
C ASP A 110 10.81 8.25 0.22
N THR A 111 9.84 9.17 0.35
CA THR A 111 8.59 9.19 -0.41
C THR A 111 8.49 10.50 -1.18
N ARG A 112 7.94 10.44 -2.39
CA ARG A 112 7.76 11.61 -3.26
C ARG A 112 6.44 11.57 -3.98
N VAL A 113 5.97 12.76 -4.35
CA VAL A 113 4.81 12.93 -5.22
C VAL A 113 5.31 13.19 -6.64
N GLU A 114 4.93 12.32 -7.56
CA GLU A 114 5.28 12.37 -8.97
C GLU A 114 4.07 12.77 -9.82
N ASN A 115 4.32 13.47 -10.93
CA ASN A 115 3.31 13.83 -11.92
C ASN A 115 2.08 14.54 -11.33
N LEU A 116 2.29 15.37 -10.29
CA LEU A 116 1.24 16.13 -9.64
C LEU A 116 0.63 17.12 -10.64
N LYS A 117 -0.67 16.97 -10.90
CA LYS A 117 -1.48 17.90 -11.68
C LYS A 117 -2.56 18.48 -10.77
N GLU A 118 -2.62 19.80 -10.68
CA GLU A 118 -3.59 20.54 -9.87
C GLU A 118 -4.35 21.54 -10.75
N SER A 119 -5.65 21.70 -10.50
CA SER A 119 -6.45 22.79 -11.08
C SER A 119 -7.39 23.34 -10.02
N GLU A 120 -7.54 24.66 -9.98
CA GLU A 120 -8.44 25.37 -9.05
C GLU A 120 -9.33 26.31 -9.87
N ASP A 121 -10.62 26.08 -9.80
CA ASP A 121 -11.66 26.86 -10.47
C ASP A 121 -12.47 27.59 -9.39
N VAL A 122 -12.60 28.91 -9.53
CA VAL A 122 -13.41 29.75 -8.64
C VAL A 122 -14.43 30.47 -9.50
N HIS A 123 -15.71 30.28 -9.23
CA HIS A 123 -16.79 30.89 -9.99
C HIS A 123 -17.51 31.95 -9.14
N PRO A 124 -16.98 33.17 -9.04
CA PRO A 124 -17.56 34.23 -8.21
C PRO A 124 -18.95 34.68 -8.68
N GLU A 125 -19.30 34.42 -9.95
CA GLU A 125 -20.59 34.75 -10.56
C GLU A 125 -21.74 33.80 -10.16
N ALA A 126 -21.43 32.71 -9.44
CA ALA A 126 -22.42 31.76 -8.90
C ALA A 126 -23.30 32.35 -7.79
N ARG A 127 -22.94 33.53 -7.26
CA ARG A 127 -23.79 34.29 -6.32
C ARG A 127 -24.88 35.06 -7.08
N GLY A 128 -25.94 34.37 -7.52
CA GLY A 128 -27.16 35.11 -7.85
C GLY A 128 -28.24 34.48 -8.72
N VAL A 129 -27.99 33.40 -9.48
CA VAL A 129 -29.02 32.91 -10.41
C VAL A 129 -28.95 31.38 -10.55
N ASP A 130 -29.53 30.65 -9.58
CA ASP A 130 -30.49 29.57 -9.81
C ASP A 130 -30.92 28.93 -8.49
N LEU A 131 -32.24 28.86 -8.25
CA LEU A 131 -32.84 28.33 -7.01
C LEU A 131 -32.79 26.79 -6.91
N TYR A 132 -32.16 26.11 -7.87
CA TYR A 132 -32.33 24.66 -8.05
C TYR A 132 -31.04 23.84 -8.23
N ALA A 133 -29.85 24.46 -8.18
CA ALA A 133 -28.58 23.71 -8.19
C ALA A 133 -27.69 24.20 -7.03
N PRO A 134 -27.13 23.31 -6.19
CA PRO A 134 -26.04 23.66 -5.29
C PRO A 134 -24.83 24.07 -6.14
N VAL A 135 -24.68 25.36 -6.41
CA VAL A 135 -23.54 25.87 -7.17
C VAL A 135 -22.36 25.99 -6.22
N HIS A 136 -21.41 25.06 -6.30
CA HIS A 136 -20.15 25.18 -5.59
C HIS A 136 -19.34 26.31 -6.24
N ASP A 137 -19.07 27.38 -5.50
CA ASP A 137 -18.28 28.53 -5.94
C ASP A 137 -16.78 28.21 -6.07
N TYR A 138 -16.40 26.99 -5.71
CA TYR A 138 -15.04 26.49 -5.64
C TYR A 138 -14.96 25.03 -6.08
N ILE A 139 -14.05 24.73 -7.01
CA ILE A 139 -13.69 23.36 -7.37
C ILE A 139 -12.17 23.25 -7.41
N TYR A 140 -11.64 22.28 -6.70
CA TYR A 140 -10.23 21.94 -6.73
C TYR A 140 -10.05 20.49 -7.17
N ARG A 141 -9.18 20.25 -8.15
CA ARG A 141 -8.84 18.91 -8.62
C ARG A 141 -7.36 18.68 -8.49
N ALA A 142 -6.99 17.48 -8.03
CA ALA A 142 -5.61 17.04 -7.99
C ALA A 142 -5.49 15.59 -8.43
N SER A 143 -4.38 15.25 -9.08
CA SER A 143 -4.03 13.86 -9.38
C SER A 143 -2.52 13.69 -9.42
N GLY A 144 -2.05 12.49 -9.16
CA GLY A 144 -0.62 12.19 -9.20
C GLY A 144 -0.33 10.75 -8.77
N ARG A 145 0.96 10.47 -8.57
CA ARG A 145 1.45 9.21 -8.03
C ARG A 145 2.31 9.48 -6.80
N ILE A 146 2.04 8.77 -5.71
CA ILE A 146 2.96 8.69 -4.57
C ILE A 146 3.90 7.52 -4.87
N ALA A 147 5.21 7.72 -4.78
CA ALA A 147 6.22 6.69 -5.03
C ALA A 147 7.37 6.80 -4.03
N GLY A 148 8.01 5.68 -3.71
CA GLY A 148 9.16 5.67 -2.81
C GLY A 148 9.23 4.43 -1.92
N ALA A 149 9.78 4.58 -0.72
CA ALA A 149 9.87 3.49 0.25
C ALA A 149 8.48 3.01 0.69
N PHE A 150 8.31 1.69 0.80
CA PHE A 150 7.04 1.06 1.15
C PHE A 150 6.35 1.65 2.40
N PRO A 151 7.06 1.88 3.53
CA PRO A 151 6.41 2.43 4.73
C PRO A 151 5.79 3.81 4.48
N GLY A 152 6.52 4.72 3.84
CA GLY A 152 6.04 6.07 3.58
C GLY A 152 4.92 6.12 2.54
N VAL A 153 4.98 5.27 1.51
CA VAL A 153 3.89 5.12 0.54
C VAL A 153 2.62 4.59 1.21
N LEU A 154 2.74 3.61 2.11
CA LEU A 154 1.59 3.06 2.85
C LEU A 154 0.98 4.08 3.81
N GLU A 155 1.82 4.87 4.49
CA GLU A 155 1.37 5.96 5.35
C GLU A 155 0.60 7.01 4.56
N MET A 156 1.13 7.45 3.42
CA MET A 156 0.44 8.37 2.51
C MET A 156 -0.87 7.77 2.00
N ARG A 157 -0.87 6.50 1.61
CA ARG A 157 -2.08 5.80 1.14
C ARG A 157 -3.18 5.82 2.20
N ARG A 158 -2.85 5.55 3.47
CA ARG A 158 -3.80 5.60 4.59
C ARG A 158 -4.34 7.01 4.81
N ARG A 159 -3.45 8.01 4.91
CA ARG A 159 -3.83 9.42 5.11
C ARG A 159 -4.75 9.93 4.00
N LEU A 160 -4.44 9.61 2.76
CA LEU A 160 -5.27 10.01 1.61
C LEU A 160 -6.59 9.24 1.58
N GLY A 161 -6.59 7.95 1.93
CA GLY A 161 -7.81 7.14 2.01
C GLY A 161 -8.77 7.55 3.12
N ASP A 162 -8.29 8.22 4.16
CA ASP A 162 -9.13 8.81 5.22
C ASP A 162 -9.82 10.12 4.79
N MET A 163 -9.47 10.67 3.62
CA MET A 163 -10.09 11.88 3.07
C MET A 163 -11.30 11.52 2.18
N GLU A 164 -12.46 12.09 2.47
CA GLU A 164 -13.75 11.77 1.82
C GLU A 164 -13.78 11.97 0.29
N PHE A 165 -12.94 12.87 -0.23
CA PHE A 165 -12.94 13.30 -1.64
C PHE A 165 -11.66 12.91 -2.40
N VAL A 166 -11.00 11.84 -1.95
CA VAL A 166 -9.76 11.33 -2.55
C VAL A 166 -9.92 9.86 -2.88
N ASP A 167 -9.88 9.56 -4.18
CA ASP A 167 -9.77 8.19 -4.68
C ASP A 167 -8.30 7.79 -4.71
N VAL A 168 -7.97 6.72 -3.98
CA VAL A 168 -6.62 6.16 -3.92
C VAL A 168 -6.60 4.82 -4.63
N GLY A 169 -5.64 4.66 -5.54
CA GLY A 169 -5.47 3.45 -6.33
C GLY A 169 -4.98 2.24 -5.52
N ARG A 170 -4.79 1.14 -6.24
CA ARG A 170 -4.18 -0.07 -5.72
C ARG A 170 -2.69 0.14 -5.47
N LEU A 171 -2.14 -0.63 -4.53
CA LEU A 171 -0.73 -0.52 -4.17
C LEU A 171 0.14 -1.33 -5.13
N HIS A 172 1.05 -0.64 -5.82
CA HIS A 172 2.08 -1.24 -6.65
C HIS A 172 3.35 -1.47 -5.83
N LEU A 173 3.93 -2.67 -5.92
CA LEU A 173 5.23 -3.02 -5.34
C LEU A 173 6.26 -3.29 -6.43
N GLU A 174 7.44 -2.68 -6.31
CA GLU A 174 8.62 -3.06 -7.06
C GLU A 174 9.49 -3.95 -6.16
N ASP A 175 9.65 -5.21 -6.57
CA ASP A 175 10.37 -6.20 -5.79
C ASP A 175 11.57 -6.80 -6.54
N MET A 176 12.49 -7.38 -5.79
CA MET A 176 13.52 -8.24 -6.35
C MET A 176 13.61 -9.57 -5.61
N PRO A 177 13.97 -10.66 -6.31
CA PRO A 177 14.23 -11.93 -5.67
C PRO A 177 15.41 -11.77 -4.70
N VAL A 178 15.23 -12.25 -3.46
CA VAL A 178 16.31 -12.33 -2.49
C VAL A 178 17.00 -13.68 -2.68
N SER A 179 18.33 -13.68 -2.81
CA SER A 179 19.11 -14.93 -2.73
C SER A 179 19.06 -15.47 -1.30
N GLY A 180 18.09 -16.34 -1.03
CA GLY A 180 18.03 -17.27 0.10
C GLY A 180 17.93 -18.70 -0.44
N PRO A 181 18.15 -19.75 0.38
CA PRO A 181 18.35 -21.11 -0.12
C PRO A 181 17.19 -21.53 -1.02
N SER A 182 17.52 -21.90 -2.24
CA SER A 182 16.56 -22.36 -3.22
C SER A 182 15.90 -23.66 -2.72
N PRO A 183 14.57 -23.82 -2.82
CA PRO A 183 13.91 -25.08 -2.47
C PRO A 183 14.34 -26.27 -3.34
N SER A 184 15.09 -26.03 -4.42
CA SER A 184 15.52 -27.05 -5.38
C SER A 184 16.78 -27.84 -4.96
N GLU A 185 17.36 -27.61 -3.78
CA GLU A 185 18.56 -28.34 -3.32
C GLU A 185 18.30 -29.39 -2.23
N ILE A 186 17.05 -29.60 -1.77
CA ILE A 186 16.72 -30.54 -0.68
C ILE A 186 16.17 -31.89 -1.21
N SER A 187 16.41 -32.22 -2.48
CA SER A 187 16.06 -33.54 -3.00
C SER A 187 17.19 -34.15 -3.83
N LYS A 188 18.22 -34.65 -3.13
CA LYS A 188 18.96 -35.87 -3.49
C LYS A 188 19.48 -36.55 -2.23
#